data_AF-A0A0X3BPR5-F1
#
_entry.id   AF-A0A0X3BPR5-F1
#
_cell.length_a   1.000
_cell.length_b   1.000
_cell.length_c   1.000
_cell.angle_alpha   90.00
_cell.angle_beta   90.00
_cell.angle_gamma   90.00
#
_symmetry.space_group_name_H-M   'P 1'
#
loop_
_entity.id
_entity.type
_entity.pdbx_description
1 polymer ?
#
loop_
_entity_poly.entity_id
_entity_poly.type
_entity_poly.pdbx_seq_one_letter_code
_entity_poly.pdbx_strand_id
1 'polypeptide(L)'
;MRSIVTGGAGFIGSNLADTLAQHHDVVIIDNLATGRRENIEYLLAHPRVTFIEGSITDLDLLMETFPGADGIFGGDPVRAPVGEEPPRLERGERDRHGECPRGGEGLRGTGRGCGVLGLRRHPT
;
A
#
# COMPACT_ATOMS: atom_id res chain seq x y z
N MET A 1 -10.64 -6.01 -11.56
CA MET A 1 -10.27 -5.74 -10.15
C MET A 1 -8.76 -5.58 -10.11
N ARG A 2 -8.28 -4.57 -9.37
CA ARG A 2 -6.87 -4.22 -9.24
C ARG A 2 -6.37 -4.59 -7.84
N SER A 3 -5.40 -5.49 -7.78
CA SER A 3 -4.82 -5.98 -6.52
C SER A 3 -3.37 -5.52 -6.39
N ILE A 4 -2.99 -5.11 -5.18
CA ILE A 4 -1.61 -4.77 -4.84
C ILE A 4 -1.04 -5.85 -3.94
N VAL A 5 0.12 -6.38 -4.30
CA VAL A 5 0.86 -7.39 -3.52
C VAL A 5 2.17 -6.77 -3.06
N THR A 6 2.29 -6.52 -1.77
CA THR A 6 3.53 -6.05 -1.15
C THR A 6 4.39 -7.24 -0.72
N GLY A 7 5.69 -7.18 -0.93
CA GLY A 7 6.57 -8.35 -0.72
C GLY A 7 6.36 -9.41 -1.80
N GLY A 8 5.92 -9.02 -3.00
CA GLY A 8 5.54 -9.96 -4.06
C GLY A 8 6.71 -10.67 -4.73
N ALA A 9 7.97 -10.29 -4.46
CA ALA A 9 9.15 -11.06 -4.85
C ALA A 9 9.58 -12.08 -3.77
N GLY A 10 8.89 -12.13 -2.63
CA GLY A 10 9.05 -13.17 -1.61
C GLY A 10 8.35 -14.48 -1.98
N PHE A 11 8.58 -15.54 -1.20
CA PHE A 11 8.06 -16.89 -1.47
C PHE A 11 6.51 -16.95 -1.50
N ILE A 12 5.86 -16.32 -0.52
CA ILE A 12 4.39 -16.31 -0.44
C ILE A 12 3.83 -15.28 -1.43
N GLY A 13 4.46 -14.11 -1.50
CA GLY A 13 4.00 -12.99 -2.32
C GLY A 13 3.99 -13.31 -3.81
N SER A 14 5.02 -13.98 -4.33
CA SER A 14 5.09 -14.31 -5.76
C SER A 14 4.00 -15.30 -6.17
N ASN A 15 3.75 -16.32 -5.36
CA ASN A 15 2.74 -17.33 -5.63
C ASN A 15 1.32 -16.75 -5.53
N LEU A 16 1.10 -15.81 -4.61
CA LEU A 16 -0.15 -15.06 -4.52
C LEU A 16 -0.35 -14.16 -5.74
N ALA A 17 0.69 -13.42 -6.14
CA ALA A 17 0.65 -12.55 -7.31
C ALA A 17 0.33 -13.34 -8.59
N ASP A 18 0.94 -14.53 -8.76
CA ASP A 18 0.66 -15.45 -9.86
C ASP A 18 -0.81 -15.87 -9.90
N THR A 19 -1.33 -16.33 -8.76
CA THR A 19 -2.74 -16.76 -8.65
C THR A 19 -3.70 -15.60 -8.97
N LEU A 20 -3.42 -14.39 -8.46
CA LEU A 20 -4.25 -13.22 -8.72
C LEU A 20 -4.19 -12.78 -10.18
N ALA A 21 -3.03 -12.88 -10.83
CA ALA A 21 -2.81 -12.45 -12.21
C ALA A 21 -3.66 -13.22 -13.23
N GLN A 22 -4.10 -14.44 -12.89
CA GLN A 22 -4.99 -15.24 -13.73
C GLN A 22 -6.34 -14.55 -14.02
N HIS A 23 -6.80 -13.69 -13.11
CA HIS A 23 -8.15 -13.10 -13.20
C HIS A 23 -8.17 -11.58 -12.96
N HIS A 24 -7.09 -11.01 -12.43
CA HIS A 24 -7.05 -9.62 -11.95
C HIS A 24 -5.78 -8.92 -12.43
N ASP A 25 -5.82 -7.58 -12.40
CA ASP A 25 -4.65 -6.75 -12.63
C ASP A 25 -3.86 -6.68 -11.32
N VAL A 26 -2.58 -7.01 -11.36
CA VAL A 26 -1.73 -7.16 -10.17
C VAL A 26 -0.58 -6.19 -10.24
N VAL A 27 -0.42 -5.39 -9.18
CA VAL A 27 0.75 -4.56 -8.96
C VAL A 27 1.58 -5.17 -7.84
N ILE A 28 2.80 -5.57 -8.15
CA ILE A 28 3.76 -6.09 -7.18
C ILE A 28 4.62 -4.92 -6.71
N ILE A 29 4.70 -4.71 -5.40
CA ILE A 29 5.62 -3.77 -4.75
C ILE A 29 6.59 -4.57 -3.90
N ASP A 30 7.89 -4.49 -4.20
CA ASP A 30 8.93 -5.18 -3.43
C ASP A 30 10.25 -4.39 -3.48
N ASN A 31 10.98 -4.35 -2.37
CA ASN A 31 12.28 -3.67 -2.27
C ASN A 31 13.47 -4.64 -2.45
N LEU A 32 13.19 -5.91 -2.75
CA LEU A 32 14.15 -6.99 -2.94
C LEU A 32 15.11 -7.21 -1.77
N ALA A 33 14.75 -6.77 -0.55
CA ALA A 33 15.59 -6.92 0.64
C ALA A 33 15.75 -8.40 1.06
N THR A 34 14.67 -9.17 0.95
CA THR A 34 14.64 -10.63 1.17
C THR A 34 14.03 -11.39 -0.01
N GLY A 35 13.23 -10.70 -0.83
CA GLY A 35 12.70 -11.21 -2.08
C GLY A 35 13.79 -11.40 -3.14
N ARG A 36 13.47 -12.18 -4.17
CA ARG A 36 14.36 -12.50 -5.27
C ARG A 36 13.65 -12.19 -6.58
N ARG A 37 14.31 -11.47 -7.49
CA ARG A 37 13.71 -11.09 -8.78
C ARG A 37 13.36 -12.31 -9.62
N GLU A 38 14.12 -13.38 -9.47
CA GLU A 38 13.90 -14.68 -10.09
C GLU A 38 12.52 -15.27 -9.72
N ASN A 39 11.98 -14.94 -8.54
CA ASN A 39 10.66 -15.42 -8.11
C ASN A 39 9.50 -14.79 -8.89
N ILE A 40 9.73 -13.68 -9.58
CA ILE A 40 8.68 -12.95 -10.32
C ILE A 40 9.01 -12.80 -11.80
N GLU A 41 10.17 -13.27 -12.27
CA GLU A 41 10.63 -13.07 -13.65
C GLU A 41 9.60 -13.58 -14.68
N TYR A 42 8.99 -14.73 -14.42
CA TYR A 42 7.92 -15.28 -15.25
C TYR A 42 6.63 -14.45 -15.20
N LEU A 43 6.36 -13.74 -14.10
CA LEU A 43 5.22 -12.84 -13.95
C LEU A 43 5.45 -11.50 -14.66
N LEU A 44 6.69 -11.05 -14.81
CA LEU A 44 7.00 -9.78 -15.50
C LEU A 44 6.61 -9.83 -16.98
N ALA A 45 6.52 -11.02 -17.58
CA ALA A 45 6.02 -11.21 -18.94
C ALA A 45 4.49 -11.21 -19.04
N HIS A 46 3.77 -11.25 -17.90
CA HIS A 46 2.33 -11.35 -17.87
C HIS A 46 1.68 -9.97 -18.12
N PRO A 47 0.74 -9.83 -19.09
CA PRO A 47 0.20 -8.53 -19.50
C PRO A 47 -0.61 -7.80 -18.41
N ARG A 48 -1.01 -8.52 -17.35
CA ARG A 48 -1.78 -7.99 -16.22
C ARG A 48 -0.93 -7.73 -14.98
N VAL A 49 0.38 -7.95 -15.06
CA VAL A 49 1.29 -7.77 -13.93
C VAL A 49 2.15 -6.53 -14.17
N THR A 50 2.22 -5.68 -13.16
CA THR A 50 3.16 -4.55 -13.11
C THR A 50 4.04 -4.73 -11.87
N PHE A 51 5.35 -4.59 -12.05
CA PHE A 51 6.30 -4.61 -10.94
C PHE A 51 6.82 -3.20 -10.67
N ILE A 52 6.78 -2.80 -9.41
CA ILE A 52 7.34 -1.56 -8.90
C ILE A 52 8.36 -1.92 -7.83
N GLU A 53 9.62 -1.59 -8.09
CA GLU A 53 10.68 -1.75 -7.10
C GLU A 53 10.59 -0.62 -6.09
N GLY A 54 10.30 -0.94 -4.84
CA GLY A 54 10.03 0.07 -3.83
C GLY A 54 9.67 -0.51 -2.47
N SER A 55 9.81 0.32 -1.43
CA SER A 55 9.49 -0.06 -0.06
C SER A 55 8.07 0.37 0.30
N ILE A 56 7.36 -0.44 1.07
CA ILE A 56 6.08 -0.06 1.69
C ILE A 56 6.22 1.03 2.77
N THR A 57 7.45 1.43 3.10
CA THR A 57 7.71 2.58 3.98
C THR A 57 7.75 3.91 3.22
N ASP A 58 7.78 3.88 1.89
CA ASP A 58 7.75 5.08 1.05
C ASP A 58 6.31 5.57 0.91
N LEU A 59 5.97 6.61 1.66
CA LEU A 59 4.62 7.15 1.69
C LEU A 59 4.20 7.74 0.33
N ASP A 60 5.12 8.35 -0.41
CA ASP A 60 4.79 8.98 -1.69
C ASP A 60 4.44 7.90 -2.72
N LEU A 61 5.23 6.82 -2.77
CA LEU A 61 4.92 5.63 -3.58
C LEU A 61 3.55 5.03 -3.25
N LEU A 62 3.23 4.90 -1.96
CA LEU A 62 1.94 4.36 -1.54
C LEU A 62 0.77 5.27 -1.95
N MET A 63 0.93 6.58 -1.80
CA MET A 63 -0.09 7.57 -2.16
C MET A 63 -0.37 7.60 -3.67
N GLU A 64 0.63 7.32 -4.50
CA GLU A 64 0.46 7.19 -5.94
C GLU A 64 -0.14 5.84 -6.35
N THR A 65 0.24 4.75 -5.67
CA THR A 65 -0.07 3.40 -6.13
C THR A 65 -1.39 2.85 -5.58
N PHE A 66 -1.76 3.20 -4.34
CA PHE A 66 -2.93 2.63 -3.65
C PHE A 66 -4.30 3.15 -4.14
N PRO A 67 -4.46 4.38 -4.66
CA PRO A 67 -5.74 4.82 -5.19
C PRO A 67 -6.30 3.86 -6.24
N GLY A 68 -7.57 3.48 -6.08
CA GLY A 68 -8.26 2.56 -6.99
C GLY A 68 -7.86 1.08 -6.88
N ALA A 69 -7.10 0.68 -5.86
CA ALA A 69 -6.90 -0.73 -5.54
C ALA A 69 -8.15 -1.31 -4.85
N ASP A 70 -8.59 -2.48 -5.33
CA ASP A 70 -9.70 -3.24 -4.74
C ASP A 70 -9.24 -4.11 -3.55
N GLY A 71 -7.95 -4.46 -3.52
CA GLY A 71 -7.35 -5.25 -2.46
C GLY A 71 -5.85 -5.02 -2.32
N ILE A 72 -5.37 -4.99 -1.08
CA ILE A 72 -3.94 -4.85 -0.74
C ILE A 72 -3.58 -6.06 0.12
N PHE A 73 -2.58 -6.82 -0.32
CA PHE A 73 -2.13 -8.04 0.32
C PHE A 73 -0.65 -7.92 0.70
N GLY A 74 -0.30 -8.29 1.93
CA GLY A 74 1.08 -8.27 2.42
C GLY A 74 1.45 -9.58 3.11
N GLY A 75 2.62 -10.12 2.76
CA GLY A 75 3.14 -11.39 3.28
C GLY A 75 4.43 -11.30 4.09
N ASP A 76 5.21 -10.23 3.91
CA ASP A 76 6.50 -10.06 4.60
C ASP A 76 6.45 -8.93 5.65
N PRO A 77 7.08 -9.12 6.82
CA PRO A 77 7.22 -8.05 7.80
C PRO A 77 8.08 -6.93 7.21
N VAL A 78 7.61 -5.70 7.34
CA VAL A 78 8.33 -4.49 6.93
C VAL A 78 9.74 -4.53 7.52
N ARG A 79 10.75 -4.81 6.69
CA ARG A 79 12.14 -4.51 7.05
C ARG A 79 12.48 -3.19 6.37
N ALA A 80 12.69 -2.17 7.19
CA ALA A 80 13.28 -0.93 6.71
C ALA A 80 14.60 -1.25 6.00
N PRO A 81 14.93 -0.56 4.90
CA PRO A 81 16.24 -0.68 4.29
C PRO A 81 17.30 -0.43 5.36
N VAL A 82 18.36 -1.26 5.37
CA VAL A 82 19.46 -1.14 6.34
C VAL A 82 20.12 0.23 6.15
N GLY A 83 19.86 1.16 7.08
CA GLY A 83 20.46 2.50 7.06
C GLY A 83 19.47 3.66 7.15
N GLU A 84 18.17 3.43 7.00
CA GLU A 84 17.15 4.47 7.17
C GLU A 84 16.29 4.19 8.40
N GLU A 85 16.29 5.11 9.37
CA GLU A 85 15.36 5.06 10.50
C GLU A 85 13.95 5.27 9.94
N PRO A 86 12.99 4.34 10.14
CA PRO A 86 11.65 4.50 9.61
C PRO A 86 11.05 5.81 10.15
N PRO A 87 10.30 6.58 9.34
CA PRO A 87 9.66 7.78 9.80
C PRO A 87 8.81 7.44 11.04
N ARG A 88 9.14 8.04 12.17
CA ARG A 88 8.39 7.84 13.41
C ARG A 88 6.96 8.32 13.17
N LEU A 89 6.04 7.38 13.07
CA LEU A 89 4.62 7.66 13.16
C LEU A 89 4.34 8.06 14.62
N GLU A 90 4.47 9.35 14.91
CA GLU A 90 3.95 9.94 16.15
C GLU A 90 2.44 9.62 16.18
N ARG A 91 1.98 8.96 17.25
CA ARG A 91 0.55 8.72 17.43
C ARG A 91 -0.12 10.08 17.53
N GLY A 92 -0.82 10.49 16.47
CA GLY A 92 -1.71 11.65 16.52
C GLY A 92 -2.65 11.47 17.71
N GLU A 93 -2.59 12.42 18.65
CA GLU A 93 -3.48 12.46 19.80
C GLU A 93 -4.92 12.36 19.28
N ARG A 94 -5.68 11.37 19.76
CA ARG A 94 -7.11 11.31 19.43
C ARG A 94 -7.78 12.48 20.12
N ASP A 95 -7.97 13.56 19.38
CA ASP A 95 -8.77 14.69 19.84
C ASP A 95 -10.19 14.18 20.10
N ARG A 96 -10.55 14.01 21.38
CA ARG A 96 -11.90 13.58 21.80
C ARG A 96 -12.92 14.72 21.80
N HIS A 97 -12.50 15.91 21.39
CA HIS A 97 -13.35 17.10 21.36
C HIS A 97 -13.14 17.87 20.06
N GLY A 98 -13.87 17.47 19.03
CA GLY A 98 -13.98 18.22 17.78
C GLY A 98 -15.25 17.80 17.06
N GLU A 99 -16.34 18.52 17.31
CA GLU A 99 -17.53 18.43 16.46
C GLU A 99 -17.13 18.68 15.00
N CYS A 100 -17.50 17.75 14.13
CA CYS A 100 -17.37 17.89 12.70
C CYS A 100 -18.24 19.08 12.23
N PRO A 101 -17.67 20.16 11.65
CA PRO A 101 -18.49 21.24 11.14
C PRO A 101 -19.29 20.70 9.95
N ARG A 102 -20.60 20.53 10.16
CA ARG A 102 -21.54 20.23 9.08
C ARG A 102 -21.69 21.47 8.21
N GLY A 103 -20.96 21.52 7.09
CA GLY A 103 -21.12 22.56 6.08
C GLY A 103 -20.53 22.12 4.73
N GLY A 104 -21.42 21.85 3.76
CA GLY A 104 -21.08 21.46 2.39
C GLY A 104 -22.10 20.47 1.85
N GLU A 105 -23.11 20.97 1.14
CA GLU A 105 -24.25 20.21 0.64
C GLU A 105 -23.86 19.14 -0.40
N GLY A 106 -24.61 18.03 -0.39
CA GLY A 106 -24.74 17.13 -1.53
C GLY A 106 -23.83 15.91 -1.50
N LEU A 107 -24.33 14.81 -0.90
CA LEU A 107 -24.38 13.45 -1.47
C LEU A 107 -24.87 12.51 -0.36
N ARG A 108 -26.10 12.01 -0.49
CA ARG A 108 -26.61 10.93 0.34
C ARG A 108 -25.97 9.62 -0.15
N GLY A 109 -25.19 8.98 0.69
CA GLY A 109 -24.62 7.66 0.42
C GLY A 109 -24.05 7.07 1.69
N THR A 110 -24.75 6.09 2.24
CA THR A 110 -24.40 5.35 3.47
C THR A 110 -23.02 4.71 3.38
N GLY A 111 -22.13 5.00 4.32
CA GLY A 111 -20.80 4.37 4.38
C GLY A 111 -20.17 4.54 5.76
N ARG A 112 -19.73 3.42 6.33
CA ARG A 112 -19.14 3.30 7.68
C ARG A 112 -17.91 4.21 7.81
N GLY A 113 -17.72 4.74 9.02
CA GLY A 113 -16.72 5.77 9.33
C GLY A 113 -15.32 5.45 8.82
N CYS A 114 -14.88 6.25 7.84
CA CYS A 114 -13.47 6.40 7.50
C CYS A 114 -12.94 7.54 8.38
N GLY A 115 -12.25 7.20 9.46
CA GLY A 115 -11.50 8.18 10.23
C GLY A 115 -10.31 8.63 9.40
N VAL A 116 -10.44 9.76 8.69
CA VAL A 116 -9.31 10.40 8.02
C VAL A 116 -8.41 10.95 9.13
N LEU A 117 -7.29 10.27 9.38
CA LEU A 117 -6.25 10.74 10.29
C LEU A 117 -5.61 11.98 9.66
N GLY A 118 -6.03 13.16 10.10
CA GLY A 118 -5.46 14.42 9.65
C GLY A 118 -4.03 14.58 10.16
N LEU A 119 -3.04 14.30 9.31
CA LEU A 119 -1.64 14.59 9.59
C LEU A 119 -1.38 16.08 9.28
N ARG A 120 -1.33 16.93 10.31
CA ARG A 120 -0.83 18.30 10.16
C ARG A 120 0.70 18.25 10.13
N ARG A 121 1.31 18.77 9.05
CA ARG A 121 2.75 19.07 9.01
C ARG A 121 2.99 20.38 9.76
N HIS A 122 3.87 20.37 10.76
CA HIS A 122 4.49 21.61 11.24
C HIS A 122 5.82 21.81 10.49
N PRO A 123 6.12 23.02 9.98
CA PRO A 123 7.46 23.34 9.53
C PRO A 123 8.39 23.45 10.74
N THR A 124 9.64 23.09 10.49
CA THR A 124 10.80 23.04 11.41
C THR A 124 10.95 24.25 12.31
#